data_AF-A0A1A8IQM2-F1
#
_entry.id   AF-A0A1A8IQM2-F1
#
_cell.length_a   1.000
_cell.length_b   1.000
_cell.length_c   1.000
_cell.angle_alpha   90.00
_cell.angle_beta   90.00
_cell.angle_gamma   90.00
#
_symmetry.space_group_name_H-M   'P 1'
#
loop_
_entity.id
_entity.type
_entity.pdbx_description
1 polymer ?
#
loop_
_entity_poly.entity_id
_entity_poly.type
_entity_poly.pdbx_seq_one_letter_code
_entity_poly.pdbx_strand_id
1 'polypeptide(L)'
;MEEVGIYRIPGTATDINMLRAAFNSNLREAVTRLRGAEVNAVCGLLKLYFRELPEPLIPSEMFQTLAKALDIQDLNARLVSMLSLLKSCPEVKRHTFLFLLRHLQRVAQREEINKMSLLNLATVFGPSLLRPPAAGQGHHGPRVDISQEVVIQVQVVFSYLQCENLPGAQTSLPFLSEADEGPTYM
;
A
#
# COMPACT_ATOMS: atom_id res chain seq x y z
N MET A 1 -2.48 9.93 -14.14
CA MET A 1 -1.43 8.92 -13.87
C MET A 1 -0.25 9.09 -14.84
N GLU A 2 0.01 10.31 -15.30
CA GLU A 2 1.01 10.60 -16.35
C GLU A 2 2.26 11.27 -15.77
N GLU A 3 2.21 11.70 -14.51
CA GLU A 3 3.35 12.23 -13.77
C GLU A 3 4.55 11.27 -13.83
N VAL A 4 5.65 11.73 -14.44
CA VAL A 4 6.88 10.94 -14.55
C VAL A 4 7.44 10.67 -13.16
N GLY A 5 7.72 9.41 -12.86
CA GLY A 5 8.24 9.00 -11.56
C GLY A 5 7.21 9.11 -10.43
N ILE A 6 5.90 9.09 -10.73
CA ILE A 6 4.84 9.06 -9.71
C ILE A 6 5.15 8.01 -8.61
N TYR A 7 4.97 8.39 -7.35
CA TYR A 7 5.43 7.66 -6.15
C TYR A 7 6.95 7.59 -5.92
N ARG A 8 7.80 7.62 -6.95
CA ARG A 8 9.26 7.63 -6.80
C ARG A 8 9.79 9.01 -6.44
N ILE A 9 9.34 10.05 -7.14
CA ILE A 9 9.76 11.44 -6.88
C ILE A 9 9.14 11.91 -5.55
N PRO A 10 9.94 12.46 -4.61
CA PRO A 10 9.42 12.96 -3.35
C PRO A 10 8.64 14.26 -3.53
N GLY A 11 7.50 14.39 -2.86
CA GLY A 11 6.85 15.69 -2.65
C GLY A 11 7.55 16.50 -1.57
N THR A 12 7.19 17.78 -1.45
CA THR A 12 7.75 18.64 -0.40
C THR A 12 7.29 18.17 0.98
N ALA A 13 8.19 18.18 1.97
CA ALA A 13 7.85 17.77 3.33
C ALA A 13 6.76 18.67 3.95
N THR A 14 6.78 19.97 3.61
CA THR A 14 5.79 20.94 4.06
C THR A 14 4.39 20.58 3.57
N ASP A 15 4.21 20.27 2.28
CA ASP A 15 2.90 19.91 1.72
C ASP A 15 2.39 18.58 2.28
N ILE A 16 3.28 17.59 2.42
CA ILE A 16 2.93 16.30 3.03
C ILE A 16 2.43 16.49 4.46
N ASN A 17 3.14 17.30 5.26
CA ASN A 17 2.77 17.55 6.66
C ASN A 17 1.48 18.39 6.78
N MET A 18 1.26 19.36 5.88
CA MET A 18 0.01 20.11 5.83
C MET A 18 -1.19 19.21 5.52
N LEU A 19 -1.07 18.32 4.52
CA LEU A 19 -2.13 17.37 4.21
C LEU A 19 -2.35 16.38 5.36
N ARG A 20 -1.27 15.86 5.97
CA ARG A 20 -1.34 14.98 7.14
C ARG A 20 -2.11 15.63 8.29
N ALA A 21 -1.79 16.88 8.62
CA ALA A 21 -2.48 17.63 9.67
C ALA A 21 -3.97 17.75 9.35
N ALA A 22 -4.32 18.10 8.11
CA ALA A 22 -5.72 18.20 7.69
C ALA A 22 -6.46 16.85 7.82
N PHE A 23 -5.87 15.74 7.38
CA PHE A 23 -6.49 14.41 7.53
C PHE A 23 -6.69 13.99 8.99
N ASN A 24 -5.78 14.39 9.88
CA ASN A 24 -5.88 14.09 11.31
C ASN A 24 -6.88 14.99 12.06
N SER A 25 -7.26 16.13 11.49
CA SER A 25 -8.11 17.12 12.15
C SER A 25 -9.52 17.22 11.55
N ASN A 26 -9.63 17.32 10.22
CA ASN A 26 -10.92 17.54 9.56
C ASN A 26 -10.92 16.95 8.13
N LEU A 27 -11.74 15.92 7.92
CA LEU A 27 -11.83 15.22 6.64
C LEU A 27 -12.31 16.13 5.49
N ARG A 28 -13.26 17.05 5.73
CA ARG A 28 -13.77 17.97 4.71
C ARG A 28 -12.68 18.94 4.25
N GLU A 29 -11.90 19.46 5.20
CA GLU A 29 -10.75 20.30 4.89
C GLU A 29 -9.69 19.51 4.11
N ALA A 30 -9.38 18.29 4.57
CA ALA A 30 -8.41 17.42 3.90
C ALA A 30 -8.78 17.16 2.44
N VAL A 31 -10.03 16.77 2.17
CA VAL A 31 -10.55 16.56 0.80
C VAL A 31 -10.46 17.84 -0.03
N THR A 32 -10.73 19.00 0.57
CA THR A 32 -10.62 20.30 -0.12
C THR A 32 -9.18 20.60 -0.52
N ARG A 33 -8.23 20.46 0.43
CA ARG A 33 -6.80 20.66 0.17
C ARG A 33 -6.25 19.65 -0.84
N LEU A 34 -6.71 18.40 -0.80
CA LEU A 34 -6.27 17.34 -1.70
C LEU A 34 -6.55 17.67 -3.17
N ARG A 35 -7.65 18.37 -3.49
CA ARG A 35 -8.01 18.74 -4.87
C ARG A 35 -7.01 19.67 -5.55
N GLY A 36 -6.32 20.51 -4.78
CA GLY A 36 -5.29 21.43 -5.27
C GLY A 36 -3.87 21.00 -4.94
N ALA A 37 -3.68 19.80 -4.37
CA ALA A 37 -2.37 19.34 -3.94
C ALA A 37 -1.55 18.78 -5.10
N GLU A 38 -0.26 19.06 -5.06
CA GLU A 38 0.72 18.44 -5.94
C GLU A 38 0.70 16.91 -5.78
N VAL A 39 0.69 16.20 -6.92
CA VAL A 39 0.59 14.73 -6.95
C VAL A 39 1.70 14.06 -6.14
N ASN A 40 2.92 14.60 -6.17
CA ASN A 40 4.06 14.07 -5.44
C ASN A 40 3.88 14.22 -3.91
N ALA A 41 3.19 15.26 -3.44
CA ALA A 41 2.82 15.42 -2.04
C ALA A 41 1.74 14.40 -1.63
N VAL A 42 0.72 14.19 -2.47
CA VAL A 42 -0.31 13.16 -2.25
C VAL A 42 0.30 11.75 -2.19
N CYS A 43 1.20 11.43 -3.12
CA CYS A 43 1.95 10.18 -3.14
C CYS A 43 2.82 10.03 -1.88
N GLY A 44 3.48 11.11 -1.45
CA GLY A 44 4.27 11.15 -0.21
C GLY A 44 3.42 10.83 1.02
N LEU A 45 2.26 11.47 1.14
CA LEU A 45 1.31 11.25 2.22
C LEU A 45 0.81 9.81 2.27
N LEU A 46 0.41 9.22 1.13
CA LEU A 46 -0.09 7.84 1.10
C LEU A 46 0.98 6.85 1.58
N LYS A 47 2.23 7.02 1.14
CA LYS A 47 3.36 6.18 1.60
C LYS A 47 3.64 6.39 3.09
N LEU A 48 3.52 7.62 3.58
CA LEU A 48 3.70 7.96 4.99
C LEU A 48 2.64 7.30 5.86
N TYR A 49 1.38 7.35 5.44
CA TYR A 49 0.25 6.70 6.14
C TYR A 49 0.53 5.22 6.42
N PHE A 50 0.87 4.44 5.39
CA PHE A 50 1.17 3.02 5.57
C PHE A 50 2.40 2.77 6.44
N ARG A 51 3.45 3.58 6.28
CA ARG A 51 4.69 3.45 7.05
C ARG A 51 4.47 3.71 8.54
N GLU A 52 3.56 4.62 8.89
CA GLU A 52 3.30 5.02 10.28
C GLU A 52 2.16 4.26 10.97
N LEU A 53 1.50 3.32 10.27
CA LEU A 53 0.54 2.44 10.93
C LEU A 53 1.20 1.73 12.12
N PRO A 54 0.52 1.61 13.28
CA PRO A 54 1.06 0.90 14.45
C PRO A 54 1.51 -0.53 14.09
N GLU A 55 0.73 -1.21 13.26
CA GLU A 55 1.04 -2.49 12.65
C GLU A 55 1.09 -2.31 11.13
N PRO A 56 2.07 -2.90 10.41
CA PRO A 56 2.13 -2.73 8.96
C PRO A 56 0.88 -3.28 8.27
N LEU A 57 0.60 -2.80 7.06
CA LEU A 57 -0.58 -3.24 6.32
C LEU A 57 -0.56 -4.75 6.07
N ILE A 58 0.60 -5.29 5.72
CA ILE A 58 0.86 -6.74 5.72
C ILE A 58 1.42 -7.08 7.10
N PRO A 59 0.69 -7.86 7.94
CA PRO A 59 1.10 -8.16 9.30
C PRO A 59 2.52 -8.74 9.39
N SER A 60 3.30 -8.29 10.37
CA SER A 60 4.72 -8.66 10.52
C SER A 60 4.90 -10.17 10.73
N GLU A 61 3.95 -10.83 11.39
CA GLU A 61 3.95 -12.29 11.61
C GLU A 61 3.91 -13.09 10.29
N MET A 62 3.40 -12.49 9.21
CA MET A 62 3.35 -13.13 7.90
C MET A 62 4.70 -13.04 7.15
N PHE A 63 5.65 -12.25 7.63
CA PHE A 63 6.92 -12.01 6.93
C PHE A 63 7.66 -13.32 6.59
N GLN A 64 7.79 -14.21 7.58
CA GLN A 64 8.54 -15.46 7.42
C GLN A 64 7.81 -16.46 6.52
N THR A 65 6.47 -16.51 6.58
CA THR A 65 5.69 -17.41 5.72
C THR A 65 5.66 -16.92 4.28
N LEU A 66 5.63 -15.60 4.07
CA LEU A 66 5.76 -14.98 2.75
C LEU A 66 7.16 -15.21 2.16
N ALA A 67 8.23 -15.06 2.95
CA ALA A 67 9.59 -15.35 2.51
C ALA A 67 9.72 -16.81 2.03
N LYS A 68 9.22 -17.77 2.82
CA LYS A 68 9.19 -19.19 2.42
C LYS A 68 8.36 -19.45 1.16
N ALA A 69 7.26 -18.72 0.97
CA ALA A 69 6.46 -18.84 -0.25
C ALA A 69 7.24 -18.35 -1.48
N LEU A 70 8.07 -17.32 -1.35
CA LEU A 70 8.91 -16.82 -2.44
C LEU A 70 9.96 -17.84 -2.90
N ASP A 71 10.46 -18.69 -2.00
CA ASP A 71 11.45 -19.75 -2.30
C ASP A 71 10.89 -20.91 -3.14
N ILE A 72 9.57 -20.99 -3.29
CA ILE A 72 8.90 -21.99 -4.14
C ILE A 72 9.29 -21.75 -5.61
N GLN A 73 9.97 -22.73 -6.21
CA GLN A 73 10.48 -22.64 -7.58
C GLN A 73 9.36 -22.71 -8.64
N ASP A 74 8.34 -23.54 -8.40
CA ASP A 74 7.19 -23.63 -9.28
C ASP A 74 6.33 -22.37 -9.17
N LEU A 75 6.17 -21.64 -10.28
CA LEU A 75 5.50 -20.34 -10.29
C LEU A 75 4.03 -20.45 -9.88
N ASN A 76 3.35 -21.51 -10.30
CA ASN A 76 1.93 -21.71 -10.00
C ASN A 76 1.73 -22.05 -8.51
N ALA A 77 2.53 -22.96 -7.97
CA ALA A 77 2.51 -23.30 -6.56
C ALA A 77 2.85 -22.09 -5.67
N ARG A 78 3.82 -21.27 -6.10
CA ARG A 78 4.16 -20.01 -5.44
C ARG A 78 2.96 -19.06 -5.42
N LEU A 79 2.32 -18.84 -6.58
CA LEU A 79 1.15 -17.97 -6.69
C LEU A 79 0.00 -18.46 -5.81
N VAL A 80 -0.28 -19.77 -5.81
CA VAL A 80 -1.30 -20.38 -4.95
C VAL A 80 -0.99 -20.14 -3.48
N SER A 81 0.27 -20.32 -3.06
CA SER A 81 0.70 -20.09 -1.68
C SER A 81 0.56 -18.62 -1.28
N MET A 82 1.03 -17.69 -2.13
CA MET A 82 0.90 -16.24 -1.92
C MET A 82 -0.56 -15.81 -1.79
N LEU A 83 -1.45 -16.28 -2.67
CA LEU A 83 -2.88 -15.95 -2.58
C LEU A 83 -3.55 -16.56 -1.34
N SER A 84 -3.11 -17.74 -0.89
CA SER A 84 -3.57 -18.34 0.36
C SER A 84 -3.19 -17.48 1.57
N LEU A 85 -1.94 -17.01 1.62
CA LEU A 85 -1.46 -16.09 2.66
C LEU A 85 -2.23 -14.76 2.62
N LEU A 86 -2.49 -14.20 1.44
CA LEU A 86 -3.31 -13.00 1.33
C LEU A 86 -4.72 -13.21 1.92
N LYS A 87 -5.32 -14.38 1.73
CA LYS A 87 -6.64 -14.71 2.30
C LYS A 87 -6.63 -14.79 3.82
N SER A 88 -5.52 -15.21 4.44
CA SER A 88 -5.39 -15.27 5.91
C SER A 88 -5.15 -13.91 6.56
N CYS A 89 -4.89 -12.87 5.78
CA CYS A 89 -4.75 -11.50 6.28
C CYS A 89 -6.10 -10.99 6.85
N PRO A 90 -6.11 -10.23 7.97
CA PRO A 90 -7.31 -9.61 8.50
C PRO A 90 -8.08 -8.84 7.43
N GLU A 91 -9.41 -8.95 7.44
CA GLU A 91 -10.28 -8.53 6.34
C GLU A 91 -10.04 -7.07 5.89
N VAL A 92 -9.99 -6.14 6.85
CA VAL A 92 -9.78 -4.71 6.57
C VAL A 92 -8.41 -4.45 5.91
N LYS A 93 -7.35 -5.10 6.41
CA LYS A 93 -5.99 -5.00 5.85
C LYS A 93 -5.94 -5.60 4.45
N ARG A 94 -6.54 -6.78 4.26
CA ARG A 94 -6.64 -7.46 2.97
C ARG A 94 -7.32 -6.61 1.91
N HIS A 95 -8.49 -6.03 2.22
CA HIS A 95 -9.22 -5.19 1.27
C HIS A 95 -8.48 -3.88 0.96
N THR A 96 -7.89 -3.25 1.97
CA THR A 96 -7.05 -2.05 1.79
C THR A 96 -5.85 -2.36 0.87
N PHE A 97 -5.19 -3.50 1.09
CA PHE A 97 -4.05 -3.92 0.27
C PHE A 97 -4.47 -4.25 -1.17
N LEU A 98 -5.57 -4.98 -1.36
CA LEU A 98 -6.13 -5.27 -2.70
C LEU A 98 -6.48 -3.99 -3.46
N PHE A 99 -7.05 -2.99 -2.78
CA PHE A 99 -7.35 -1.69 -3.38
C PHE A 99 -6.08 -0.98 -3.84
N LEU A 100 -5.05 -0.95 -2.98
CA LEU A 100 -3.75 -0.39 -3.31
C LEU A 100 -3.10 -1.11 -4.50
N LEU A 101 -3.06 -2.45 -4.50
CA LEU A 101 -2.44 -3.24 -5.57
C LEU A 101 -3.05 -2.90 -6.94
N ARG A 102 -4.38 -2.84 -7.04
CA ARG A 102 -5.05 -2.44 -8.28
C ARG A 102 -4.72 -1.03 -8.71
N HIS A 103 -4.63 -0.11 -7.77
CA HIS A 103 -4.20 1.24 -8.06
C HIS A 103 -2.79 1.27 -8.66
N LEU A 104 -1.85 0.54 -8.06
CA LEU A 104 -0.47 0.44 -8.54
C LEU A 104 -0.39 -0.28 -9.91
N GLN A 105 -1.19 -1.31 -10.15
CA GLN A 105 -1.30 -1.94 -11.47
C GLN A 105 -1.76 -0.94 -12.54
N ARG A 106 -2.76 -0.09 -12.25
CA ARG A 106 -3.20 0.98 -13.17
C ARG A 106 -2.10 2.02 -13.44
N VAL A 107 -1.28 2.32 -12.44
CA VAL A 107 -0.11 3.20 -12.62
C VAL A 107 0.91 2.56 -13.55
N ALA A 108 1.24 1.28 -13.34
CA ALA A 108 2.18 0.55 -14.18
C ALA A 108 1.68 0.33 -15.62
N GLN A 109 0.37 0.25 -15.85
CA GLN A 109 -0.19 0.23 -17.20
C GLN A 109 0.14 1.49 -18.02
N ARG A 110 0.57 2.57 -17.36
CA ARG A 110 1.02 3.83 -18.00
C ARG A 110 2.54 3.99 -17.94
N GLU A 111 3.29 2.89 -17.73
CA GLU A 111 4.76 2.88 -17.61
C GLU A 111 5.45 3.59 -18.77
N GLU A 112 4.96 3.45 -20.01
CA GLU A 112 5.53 4.14 -21.18
C GLU A 112 5.56 5.67 -21.02
N ILE A 113 4.66 6.24 -20.24
CA ILE A 113 4.57 7.67 -19.97
C ILE A 113 5.25 8.00 -18.63
N ASN A 114 4.75 7.40 -17.55
CA ASN A 114 5.17 7.76 -16.19
C ASN A 114 6.49 7.08 -15.73
N LYS A 115 7.03 6.13 -16.49
CA LYS A 115 8.29 5.40 -16.24
C LYS A 115 8.30 4.56 -14.95
N MET A 116 7.13 4.19 -14.44
CA MET A 116 6.99 3.42 -13.20
C MET A 116 6.47 2.00 -13.46
N SER A 117 7.41 1.06 -13.64
CA SER A 117 7.12 -0.38 -13.74
C SER A 117 6.57 -0.98 -12.45
N LEU A 118 6.00 -2.19 -12.53
CA LEU A 118 5.58 -2.95 -11.35
C LEU A 118 6.73 -3.13 -10.35
N LEU A 119 7.96 -3.38 -10.83
CA LEU A 119 9.14 -3.53 -9.98
C LEU A 119 9.53 -2.20 -9.31
N ASN A 120 9.46 -1.08 -10.04
CA ASN A 120 9.72 0.25 -9.48
C ASN A 120 8.71 0.58 -8.38
N LEU A 121 7.42 0.28 -8.60
CA LEU A 121 6.37 0.49 -7.60
C LEU A 121 6.54 -0.43 -6.38
N ALA A 122 6.88 -1.70 -6.58
CA ALA A 122 7.18 -2.64 -5.50
C ALA A 122 8.37 -2.17 -4.65
N THR A 123 9.41 -1.64 -5.30
CA THR A 123 10.60 -1.08 -4.62
C THR A 123 10.22 0.10 -3.73
N VAL A 124 9.33 0.97 -4.20
CA VAL A 124 8.87 2.15 -3.46
C VAL A 124 7.96 1.76 -2.28
N PHE A 125 7.07 0.78 -2.47
CA PHE A 125 6.04 0.45 -1.48
C PHE A 125 6.43 -0.66 -0.51
N GLY A 126 7.34 -1.58 -0.87
CA GLY A 126 7.75 -2.71 -0.03
C GLY A 126 8.05 -2.33 1.41
N PRO A 127 8.97 -1.38 1.68
CA PRO A 127 9.32 -0.94 3.03
C PRO A 127 8.17 -0.28 3.81
N SER A 128 7.19 0.31 3.12
CA SER A 128 6.01 0.94 3.73
C SER A 128 4.90 -0.05 4.08
N LEU A 129 4.86 -1.22 3.41
CA LEU A 129 3.74 -2.17 3.52
C LEU A 129 4.04 -3.38 4.40
N LEU A 130 5.31 -3.79 4.49
CA LEU A 130 5.74 -4.98 5.22
C LEU A 130 6.97 -4.66 6.05
N ARG A 131 6.97 -5.06 7.32
CA ARG A 131 8.12 -4.92 8.22
C ARG A 131 8.52 -6.28 8.76
N PRO A 132 9.82 -6.60 8.85
CA PRO A 132 10.27 -7.79 9.57
C PRO A 132 9.85 -7.68 11.05
N PRO A 133 9.59 -8.81 11.74
CA PRO A 133 9.36 -8.81 13.17
C PRO A 133 10.53 -8.18 13.92
N ALA A 134 10.26 -7.37 14.94
CA ALA A 134 11.33 -6.76 15.74
C ALA A 134 12.20 -7.86 16.38
N ALA A 135 13.52 -7.71 16.27
CA ALA A 135 14.50 -8.57 16.93
C ALA A 135 14.40 -8.43 18.46
N GLY A 136 13.42 -9.10 19.07
CA GLY A 136 13.15 -9.04 20.51
C GLY A 136 11.86 -9.75 20.93
N GLN A 137 10.93 -10.01 20.01
CA GLN A 137 9.69 -10.73 20.31
C GLN A 137 9.86 -12.24 20.08
N GLY A 138 10.66 -12.93 20.90
CA GLY A 138 10.60 -14.39 21.15
C GLY A 138 10.59 -15.38 19.97
N HIS A 139 10.74 -14.94 18.72
CA HIS A 139 10.71 -15.79 17.55
C HIS A 139 12.12 -16.38 17.35
N HIS A 140 12.28 -17.66 17.69
CA HIS A 140 13.46 -18.48 17.42
C HIS A 140 13.61 -18.80 15.91
N GLY A 141 13.66 -17.76 15.08
CA GLY A 141 14.01 -17.86 13.66
C GLY A 141 15.41 -17.32 13.39
N PRO A 142 16.11 -17.78 12.34
CA PRO A 142 17.36 -17.17 11.92
C PRO A 142 17.14 -15.69 11.61
N ARG A 143 18.04 -14.82 12.08
CA ARG A 143 18.04 -13.41 11.72
C ARG A 143 18.28 -13.29 10.22
N VAL A 144 17.32 -12.69 9.51
CA VAL A 144 17.47 -12.34 8.09
C VAL A 144 18.39 -11.11 8.03
N ASP A 145 19.36 -11.08 7.13
CA ASP A 145 20.20 -9.89 6.91
C ASP A 145 19.31 -8.73 6.44
N ILE A 146 19.57 -7.50 6.91
CA ILE A 146 18.82 -6.29 6.52
C ILE A 146 18.72 -6.18 4.98
N SER A 147 19.78 -6.56 4.27
CA SER A 147 19.81 -6.56 2.81
C SER A 147 18.81 -7.56 2.21
N GLN A 148 18.67 -8.73 2.85
CA GLN A 148 17.68 -9.74 2.47
C GLN A 148 16.26 -9.32 2.85
N GLU A 149 16.08 -8.58 3.96
CA GLU A 149 14.76 -8.09 4.38
C GLU A 149 14.13 -7.17 3.34
N VAL A 150 14.93 -6.22 2.82
CA VAL A 150 14.49 -5.31 1.75
C VAL A 150 14.13 -6.09 0.49
N VAL A 151 14.94 -7.09 0.12
CA VAL A 151 14.64 -7.94 -1.05
C VAL A 151 13.31 -8.67 -0.86
N ILE A 152 13.06 -9.25 0.31
CA ILE A 152 11.79 -9.94 0.61
C ILE A 152 10.63 -8.96 0.51
N GLN A 153 10.72 -7.78 1.10
CA GLN A 153 9.66 -6.75 1.03
C GLN A 153 9.31 -6.40 -0.42
N VAL A 154 10.31 -6.19 -1.27
CA VAL A 154 10.10 -5.87 -2.68
C VAL A 154 9.50 -7.06 -3.42
N GLN A 155 10.05 -8.27 -3.24
CA GLN A 155 9.59 -9.47 -3.94
C GLN A 155 8.16 -9.88 -3.55
N VAL A 156 7.77 -9.70 -2.28
CA VAL A 156 6.39 -9.93 -1.83
C VAL A 156 5.42 -9.02 -2.57
N VAL A 157 5.67 -7.70 -2.56
CA VAL A 157 4.77 -6.74 -3.22
C VAL A 157 4.77 -6.96 -4.72
N PHE A 158 5.93 -7.20 -5.33
CA PHE A 158 6.07 -7.48 -6.75
C PHE A 158 5.28 -8.73 -7.16
N SER A 159 5.38 -9.82 -6.40
CA SER A 159 4.64 -11.06 -6.67
C SER A 159 3.12 -10.84 -6.68
N TYR A 160 2.59 -10.05 -5.75
CA TYR A 160 1.17 -9.71 -5.76
C TYR A 160 0.77 -8.78 -6.93
N LEU A 161 1.64 -7.84 -7.30
CA LEU A 161 1.41 -6.94 -8.42
C LEU A 161 1.38 -7.66 -9.78
N GLN A 162 2.07 -8.79 -9.91
CA GLN A 162 2.04 -9.64 -11.11
C GLN A 162 0.76 -10.47 -11.25
N CYS A 163 -0.08 -10.57 -10.21
CA CYS A 163 -1.33 -11.32 -10.29
C CYS A 163 -2.35 -10.57 -11.15
N GLU A 164 -2.72 -11.15 -12.30
CA GLU A 164 -3.74 -10.58 -13.19
C GLU A 164 -5.15 -10.62 -12.57
N ASN A 165 -5.45 -11.67 -11.81
CA ASN A 165 -6.78 -11.95 -11.26
C ASN A 165 -6.86 -11.75 -9.74
N LEU A 166 -6.55 -10.53 -9.26
CA LEU A 166 -6.66 -10.21 -7.84
C LEU A 166 -8.13 -10.14 -7.37
N PRO A 167 -8.49 -10.76 -6.23
CA PRO A 167 -9.85 -10.70 -5.67
C PRO A 167 -10.36 -9.29 -5.46
N GLY A 168 -11.68 -9.08 -5.58
CA GLY A 168 -12.40 -7.85 -5.23
C GLY A 168 -11.95 -7.24 -3.90
N ALA A 169 -11.38 -6.03 -3.88
CA ALA A 169 -11.37 -5.20 -2.68
C ALA A 169 -12.82 -4.81 -2.35
N GLN A 170 -13.33 -5.27 -1.22
CA GLN A 170 -14.60 -4.77 -0.68
C GLN A 170 -14.34 -3.40 -0.05
N THR A 171 -14.84 -2.35 -0.68
CA THR A 171 -14.78 -0.99 -0.16
C THR A 171 -16.13 -0.65 0.48
N SER A 172 -16.46 -1.28 1.61
CA SER A 172 -17.67 -0.92 2.36
C SER A 172 -17.41 0.32 3.22
N LEU A 173 -17.95 1.45 2.78
CA LEU A 173 -18.92 2.26 3.52
C LEU A 173 -19.57 3.23 2.51
N PRO A 174 -20.90 3.23 2.37
CA PRO A 174 -21.60 4.31 1.67
C PRO A 174 -21.35 5.61 2.45
N PHE A 175 -20.33 6.37 2.07
CA PHE A 175 -20.14 7.71 2.61
C PHE A 175 -21.17 8.63 1.94
N LEU A 176 -22.22 8.97 2.71
CA LEU A 176 -23.23 10.01 2.51
C LEU A 176 -24.37 9.68 1.53
N SER A 177 -25.32 8.85 1.97
CA SER A 177 -26.73 9.22 1.79
C SER A 177 -27.26 9.75 3.13
N GLU A 178 -27.90 10.91 3.09
CA GLU A 178 -28.58 11.63 4.18
C GLU A 178 -27.74 12.57 5.05
N ALA A 179 -27.64 13.83 4.61
CA ALA A 179 -27.95 15.04 5.39
C ALA A 179 -27.46 16.31 4.65
N ASP A 180 -28.15 16.70 3.57
CA ASP A 180 -28.15 18.10 3.08
C ASP A 180 -29.46 18.38 2.33
N GLU A 181 -30.59 18.23 3.03
CA GLU A 181 -31.74 19.10 2.73
C GLU A 181 -31.58 20.32 3.64
N GLY A 182 -31.12 21.42 3.06
CA GLY A 182 -31.01 22.71 3.72
C GLY A 182 -32.37 23.21 4.21
N PRO A 183 -32.40 24.27 5.04
CA PRO A 183 -33.64 24.80 5.55
C PRO A 183 -34.47 25.36 4.38
N THR A 184 -35.64 24.77 4.13
CA THR A 184 -36.68 25.37 3.30
C THR A 184 -37.12 26.66 3.99
N TYR A 185 -36.67 27.80 3.47
CA TYR A 185 -37.24 29.09 3.82
C TYR A 185 -38.69 29.13 3.30
N MET A 186 -39.64 29.28 4.22
CA MET A 186 -40.93 29.90 3.97
C MET A 186 -41.07 31.10 4.91
#